data_AF-A0A366ZXW2-F1
#
_entry.id   AF-A0A366ZXW2-F1
#
_cell.length_a   1.000
_cell.length_b   1.000
_cell.length_c   1.000
_cell.angle_alpha   90.00
_cell.angle_beta   90.00
_cell.angle_gamma   90.00
#
_symmetry.space_group_name_H-M   'P 1'
#
loop_
_entity.id
_entity.type
_entity.pdbx_description
1 polymer ?
#
loop_
_entity_poly.entity_id
_entity_poly.type
_entity_poly.pdbx_seq_one_letter_code
_entity_poly.pdbx_strand_id
1 'polypeptide(L)'
;MGHRVLGHPWRTGALPRVVCMTSVDVWSLYKTHADDRSLLSPAQRQVMAVCDWRQEVNADGFENYFRAWGGDTAEEALALLPTVLGDDWAKLLREGMDLLGSPYPIDADSRTNRIDQGQFTDALNGLDERFYALEGSTDADARLNDFVRTEAVGEWPPQNRGPERSFFGRLRRQR
;
A
#
# COMPACT_ATOMS: atom_id res chain seq x y z
N MET A 1 65.01 -38.44 19.41
CA MET A 1 63.97 -39.49 19.31
C MET A 1 63.06 -39.30 20.52
N GLY A 2 61.79 -38.94 20.48
CA GLY A 2 60.80 -38.74 19.43
C GLY A 2 59.49 -38.46 20.19
N HIS A 3 59.17 -37.19 20.42
CA HIS A 3 57.92 -36.80 21.09
C HIS A 3 56.79 -36.81 20.05
N ARG A 4 55.80 -37.70 20.23
CA ARG A 4 54.53 -37.70 19.48
C ARG A 4 53.44 -37.22 20.42
N VAL A 5 52.97 -36.00 20.19
CA VAL A 5 51.72 -35.46 20.75
C VAL A 5 50.64 -35.64 19.67
N LEU A 6 49.59 -36.40 19.97
CA LEU A 6 48.48 -36.64 19.05
C LEU A 6 47.39 -35.58 19.25
N GLY A 7 47.24 -34.76 18.20
CA GLY A 7 46.01 -34.20 17.62
C GLY A 7 44.83 -33.80 18.53
N HIS A 8 44.63 -32.48 18.66
CA HIS A 8 43.31 -31.91 18.92
C HIS A 8 42.46 -31.90 17.63
N PRO A 9 41.21 -32.41 17.63
CA PRO A 9 40.29 -32.22 16.53
C PRO A 9 39.64 -30.85 16.64
N TRP A 10 40.04 -29.93 15.76
CA TRP A 10 39.35 -28.68 15.52
C TRP A 10 37.98 -29.00 14.91
N ARG A 11 36.90 -28.72 15.64
CA ARG A 11 35.55 -28.65 15.08
C ARG A 11 35.52 -27.50 14.08
N THR A 12 35.35 -27.81 12.80
CA THR A 12 34.86 -26.87 11.80
C THR A 12 33.44 -26.46 12.19
N GLY A 13 33.32 -25.41 13.00
CA GLY A 13 32.07 -24.70 13.18
C GLY A 13 31.69 -24.06 11.87
N ALA A 14 30.78 -24.70 11.13
CA ALA A 14 30.03 -24.02 10.08
C ALA A 14 29.30 -22.86 10.77
N LEU A 15 29.72 -21.63 10.46
CA LEU A 15 29.00 -20.45 10.91
C LEU A 15 27.55 -20.59 10.43
N PRO A 16 26.55 -20.34 11.29
CA PRO A 16 25.17 -20.32 10.84
C PRO A 16 25.08 -19.32 9.70
N ARG A 17 24.60 -19.81 8.56
CA ARG A 17 24.27 -18.99 7.41
C ARG A 17 23.23 -17.99 7.92
N VAL A 18 23.65 -16.76 8.20
CA VAL A 18 22.73 -15.66 8.48
C VAL A 18 21.96 -15.47 7.19
N VAL A 19 20.79 -16.07 7.12
CA VAL A 19 19.79 -15.67 6.15
C VAL A 19 19.44 -14.25 6.57
N CYS A 20 19.98 -13.25 5.87
CA CYS A 20 19.36 -11.93 5.88
C CYS A 20 17.95 -12.16 5.36
N MET A 21 16.99 -12.32 6.27
CA MET A 21 15.59 -12.13 5.95
C MET A 21 15.53 -10.72 5.39
N THR A 22 15.45 -10.58 4.08
CA THR A 22 15.06 -9.32 3.46
C THR A 22 13.77 -8.92 4.14
N SER A 23 13.85 -7.90 4.99
CA SER A 23 12.70 -7.39 5.71
C SER A 23 11.65 -7.06 4.68
N VAL A 24 10.52 -7.76 4.74
CA VAL A 24 9.37 -7.43 3.90
C VAL A 24 9.00 -5.98 4.19
N ASP A 25 9.02 -5.18 3.12
CA ASP A 25 8.71 -3.76 3.10
C ASP A 25 7.48 -3.57 2.21
N VAL A 26 6.46 -2.89 2.74
CA VAL A 26 5.16 -2.74 2.09
C VAL A 26 5.30 -2.00 0.76
N TRP A 27 6.18 -1.02 0.67
CA TRP A 27 6.40 -0.26 -0.56
C TRP A 27 7.13 -1.08 -1.62
N SER A 28 7.99 -2.01 -1.23
CA SER A 28 8.62 -2.98 -2.11
C SER A 28 7.60 -3.99 -2.67
N LEU A 29 6.68 -4.48 -1.83
CA LEU A 29 5.54 -5.30 -2.27
C LEU A 29 4.62 -4.53 -3.21
N TYR A 30 4.28 -3.29 -2.86
CA TYR A 30 3.47 -2.41 -3.66
C TYR A 30 4.06 -2.20 -5.05
N LYS A 31 5.35 -1.84 -5.14
CA LYS A 31 6.05 -1.72 -6.43
C LYS A 31 6.04 -3.02 -7.25
N THR A 32 6.05 -4.16 -6.57
CA THR A 32 6.05 -5.48 -7.24
C THR A 32 4.69 -5.83 -7.84
N HIS A 33 3.59 -5.39 -7.22
CA HIS A 33 2.23 -5.79 -7.57
C HIS A 33 1.32 -4.64 -8.04
N ALA A 34 1.83 -3.41 -8.15
CA ALA A 34 1.03 -2.25 -8.56
C ALA A 34 0.34 -2.47 -9.92
N ASP A 35 1.04 -3.09 -10.88
CA ASP A 35 0.56 -3.30 -12.25
C ASP A 35 -0.34 -4.52 -12.43
N ASP A 36 -0.18 -5.56 -11.59
CA ASP A 36 -0.93 -6.81 -11.68
C ASP A 36 -1.27 -7.35 -10.28
N ARG A 37 -2.57 -7.28 -9.97
CA ARG A 37 -3.16 -7.73 -8.71
C ARG A 37 -4.03 -8.98 -8.87
N SER A 38 -4.03 -9.59 -10.05
CA SER A 38 -4.91 -10.72 -10.38
C SER A 38 -4.70 -11.94 -9.50
N LEU A 39 -3.47 -12.12 -9.00
CA LEU A 39 -3.08 -13.22 -8.12
C LEU A 39 -3.13 -12.87 -6.62
N LEU A 40 -3.45 -11.61 -6.28
CA LEU A 40 -3.50 -11.18 -4.88
C LEU A 40 -4.77 -11.66 -4.19
N SER A 41 -4.62 -12.10 -2.94
CA SER A 41 -5.75 -12.36 -2.05
C SER A 41 -6.52 -11.06 -1.74
N PRO A 42 -7.77 -11.13 -1.24
CA PRO A 42 -8.50 -9.93 -0.82
C PRO A 42 -7.74 -9.06 0.19
N ALA A 43 -7.11 -9.67 1.21
CA ALA A 43 -6.32 -8.93 2.20
C ALA A 43 -5.11 -8.23 1.58
N GLN A 44 -4.42 -8.88 0.65
CA GLN A 44 -3.29 -8.29 -0.08
C GLN A 44 -3.75 -7.12 -0.96
N ARG A 45 -4.90 -7.23 -1.64
CA ARG A 45 -5.46 -6.13 -2.43
C ARG A 45 -5.84 -4.93 -1.57
N GLN A 46 -6.40 -5.16 -0.39
CA GLN A 46 -6.68 -4.09 0.57
C GLN A 46 -5.40 -3.37 1.02
N VAL A 47 -4.30 -4.09 1.24
CA VAL A 47 -2.99 -3.45 1.52
C VAL A 47 -2.57 -2.57 0.35
N MET A 48 -2.70 -3.06 -0.90
CA MET A 48 -2.37 -2.27 -2.09
C MET A 48 -3.28 -1.03 -2.23
N ALA A 49 -4.57 -1.15 -1.90
CA ALA A 49 -5.52 -0.04 -1.91
C ALA A 49 -5.16 1.04 -0.90
N VAL A 50 -4.70 0.67 0.32
CA VAL A 50 -4.18 1.63 1.30
C VAL A 50 -2.91 2.32 0.77
N CYS A 51 -2.03 1.59 0.09
CA CYS A 51 -0.84 2.18 -0.55
C CYS A 51 -1.20 3.13 -1.70
N ASP A 52 -2.15 2.78 -2.57
CA ASP A 52 -2.66 3.66 -3.64
C ASP A 52 -3.15 4.97 -3.03
N TRP A 53 -4.06 4.88 -2.05
CA TRP A 53 -4.64 6.04 -1.40
C TRP A 53 -3.57 6.94 -0.79
N ARG A 54 -2.67 6.37 0.01
CA ARG A 54 -1.61 7.16 0.66
C ARG A 54 -0.68 7.80 -0.37
N GLN A 55 -0.26 7.08 -1.40
CA GLN A 55 0.66 7.62 -2.41
C GLN A 55 -0.01 8.74 -3.23
N GLU A 56 -1.24 8.51 -3.69
CA GLU A 56 -1.93 9.47 -4.57
C GLU A 56 -2.34 10.74 -3.82
N VAL A 57 -2.84 10.62 -2.59
CA VAL A 57 -3.15 11.79 -1.76
C VAL A 57 -1.88 12.57 -1.41
N ASN A 58 -0.77 11.90 -1.06
CA ASN A 58 0.51 12.60 -0.86
C ASN A 58 1.04 13.26 -2.13
N ALA A 59 0.67 12.77 -3.31
CA ALA A 59 1.14 13.32 -4.57
C ALA A 59 0.38 14.58 -4.99
N ASP A 60 -0.95 14.57 -4.87
CA ASP A 60 -1.81 15.64 -5.41
C ASP A 60 -3.18 15.77 -4.72
N GLY A 61 -3.32 15.23 -3.50
CA GLY A 61 -4.51 15.36 -2.67
C GLY A 61 -5.68 14.42 -3.02
N PHE A 62 -6.75 14.53 -2.25
CA PHE A 62 -7.97 13.72 -2.34
C PHE A 62 -8.72 13.92 -3.65
N GLU A 63 -8.74 15.13 -4.20
CA GLU A 63 -9.42 15.38 -5.47
C GLU A 63 -8.83 14.51 -6.58
N ASN A 64 -7.50 14.52 -6.72
CA ASN A 64 -6.81 13.72 -7.72
C ASN A 64 -6.98 12.22 -7.45
N TYR A 65 -6.85 11.77 -6.20
CA TYR A 65 -7.08 10.37 -5.81
C TYR A 65 -8.45 9.86 -6.28
N PHE A 66 -9.52 10.63 -6.04
CA PHE A 66 -10.86 10.21 -6.45
C PHE A 66 -11.09 10.25 -7.95
N ARG A 67 -10.42 11.14 -8.69
CA ARG A 67 -10.45 11.16 -10.17
C ARG A 67 -9.64 10.02 -10.78
N ALA A 68 -8.62 9.54 -10.07
CA ALA A 68 -7.71 8.51 -10.54
C ALA A 68 -8.23 7.08 -10.28
N TRP A 69 -7.43 6.11 -10.72
CA TRP A 69 -7.71 4.68 -10.55
C TRP A 69 -7.56 4.22 -9.09
N GLY A 70 -6.76 4.90 -8.26
CA GLY A 70 -6.73 4.62 -6.82
C GLY A 70 -8.09 4.78 -6.16
N GLY A 71 -8.93 5.70 -6.66
CA GLY A 71 -10.31 5.86 -6.21
C GLY A 71 -11.22 4.65 -6.46
N ASP A 72 -10.88 3.74 -7.38
CA ASP A 72 -11.65 2.52 -7.65
C ASP A 72 -11.54 1.52 -6.49
N THR A 73 -10.46 1.60 -5.70
CA THR A 73 -10.18 0.68 -4.59
C THR A 73 -10.44 1.31 -3.21
N ALA A 74 -11.10 2.47 -3.16
CA ALA A 74 -11.38 3.19 -1.91
C ALA A 74 -12.14 2.35 -0.87
N GLU A 75 -13.11 1.52 -1.29
CA GLU A 75 -13.81 0.60 -0.39
C GLU A 75 -12.88 -0.49 0.17
N GLU A 76 -11.93 -1.00 -0.63
CA GLU A 76 -10.94 -1.97 -0.18
C GLU A 76 -9.98 -1.33 0.84
N ALA A 77 -9.54 -0.09 0.61
CA ALA A 77 -8.73 0.65 1.57
C ALA A 77 -9.51 0.87 2.88
N LEU A 78 -10.75 1.37 2.78
CA LEU A 78 -11.61 1.66 3.92
C LEU A 78 -11.85 0.44 4.82
N ALA A 79 -11.93 -0.76 4.23
CA ALA A 79 -12.10 -2.00 4.98
C ALA A 79 -10.88 -2.35 5.86
N LEU A 80 -9.67 -1.95 5.47
CA LEU A 80 -8.43 -2.30 6.17
C LEU A 80 -7.94 -1.21 7.13
N LEU A 81 -8.21 0.06 6.84
CA LEU A 81 -7.71 1.20 7.62
C LEU A 81 -7.95 1.10 9.14
N PRO A 82 -9.13 0.71 9.65
CA PRO A 82 -9.36 0.59 11.09
C PRO A 82 -8.39 -0.39 11.78
N THR A 83 -8.01 -1.45 11.07
CA THR A 83 -7.15 -2.51 11.61
C THR A 83 -5.68 -2.08 11.64
N VAL A 84 -5.22 -1.37 10.62
CA VAL A 84 -3.78 -1.10 10.44
C VAL A 84 -3.38 0.28 10.94
N LEU A 85 -4.17 1.31 10.63
CA LEU A 85 -3.83 2.71 10.93
C LEU A 85 -4.75 3.32 11.98
N GLY A 86 -5.95 2.75 12.16
CA GLY A 86 -6.92 3.14 13.19
C GLY A 86 -8.14 3.87 12.61
N ASP A 87 -9.13 4.09 13.48
CA ASP A 87 -10.44 4.60 13.09
C ASP A 87 -10.41 6.02 12.50
N ASP A 88 -9.47 6.87 12.92
CA ASP A 88 -9.35 8.24 12.42
C ASP A 88 -8.99 8.28 10.92
N TRP A 89 -8.13 7.35 10.47
CA TRP A 89 -7.79 7.21 9.06
C TRP A 89 -8.99 6.71 8.23
N ALA A 90 -9.70 5.72 8.75
CA ALA A 90 -10.90 5.18 8.11
C ALA A 90 -12.02 6.22 8.03
N LYS A 91 -12.21 7.00 9.09
CA LYS A 91 -13.16 8.12 9.14
C LYS A 91 -12.82 9.16 8.08
N LEU A 92 -11.55 9.53 7.92
CA LEU A 92 -11.12 10.51 6.93
C LEU A 92 -11.43 10.06 5.49
N LEU A 93 -11.09 8.83 5.13
CA LEU A 93 -11.41 8.29 3.80
C LEU A 93 -12.93 8.21 3.59
N ARG A 94 -13.68 7.75 4.60
CA ARG A 94 -15.14 7.69 4.52
C ARG A 94 -15.78 9.05 4.30
N GLU A 95 -15.32 10.09 5.00
CA GLU A 95 -15.82 11.46 4.80
C GLU A 95 -15.59 11.94 3.36
N GLY A 96 -14.43 11.65 2.77
CA GLY A 96 -14.18 11.94 1.35
C GLY A 96 -15.10 11.15 0.41
N MET A 97 -15.32 9.86 0.68
CA MET A 97 -16.25 9.04 -0.09
C MET A 97 -17.70 9.54 0.01
N ASP A 98 -18.12 10.00 1.19
CA ASP A 98 -19.47 10.51 1.45
C ASP A 98 -19.75 11.82 0.69
N LEU A 99 -18.74 12.66 0.44
CA LEU A 99 -18.88 13.84 -0.44
C LEU A 99 -19.30 13.41 -1.86
N LEU A 100 -18.78 12.27 -2.32
CA LEU A 100 -19.15 11.73 -3.61
C LEU A 100 -20.47 10.98 -3.55
N GLY A 101 -21.09 10.76 -2.39
CA GLY A 101 -22.44 10.22 -2.22
C GLY A 101 -22.51 8.72 -1.90
N SER A 102 -23.71 8.28 -1.51
CA SER A 102 -24.02 6.90 -1.11
C SER A 102 -25.07 6.28 -2.05
N PRO A 103 -24.78 5.13 -2.70
CA PRO A 103 -23.51 4.40 -2.67
C PRO A 103 -22.37 5.17 -3.36
N TYR A 104 -21.15 4.84 -2.97
CA TYR A 104 -19.92 5.40 -3.56
C TYR A 104 -19.82 5.03 -5.06
N PRO A 105 -19.45 5.96 -5.95
CA PRO A 105 -19.40 5.65 -7.38
C PRO A 105 -18.21 4.74 -7.73
N ILE A 106 -18.53 3.62 -8.40
CA ILE A 106 -17.58 2.55 -8.69
C ILE A 106 -16.56 2.89 -9.79
N ASP A 107 -16.84 3.89 -10.64
CA ASP A 107 -15.99 4.24 -11.78
C ASP A 107 -15.51 5.70 -11.74
N ALA A 108 -14.33 5.92 -12.33
CA ALA A 108 -13.63 7.21 -12.33
C ALA A 108 -14.41 8.33 -13.04
N ASP A 109 -15.16 8.02 -14.09
CA ASP A 109 -15.93 9.02 -14.84
C ASP A 109 -17.09 9.54 -13.98
N SER A 110 -17.80 8.64 -13.30
CA SER A 110 -18.86 9.00 -12.36
C SER A 110 -18.34 9.86 -11.19
N ARG A 111 -17.17 9.52 -10.63
CA ARG A 111 -16.55 10.32 -9.55
C ARG A 111 -16.12 11.69 -10.05
N THR A 112 -15.44 11.74 -11.19
CA THR A 112 -15.04 12.98 -11.87
C THR A 112 -16.23 13.90 -12.10
N ASN A 113 -17.32 13.37 -12.64
CA ASN A 113 -18.54 14.15 -12.85
C ASN A 113 -19.13 14.69 -11.53
N ARG A 114 -19.12 13.90 -10.44
CA ARG A 114 -19.60 14.37 -9.13
C ARG A 114 -18.68 15.44 -8.53
N ILE A 115 -17.37 15.36 -8.74
CA ILE A 115 -16.42 16.39 -8.31
C ILE A 115 -16.61 17.66 -9.15
N ASP A 116 -16.75 17.56 -10.47
CA ASP A 116 -16.92 18.73 -11.33
C ASP A 116 -18.25 19.47 -11.07
N GLN A 117 -19.29 18.74 -10.70
CA GLN A 117 -20.61 19.29 -10.35
C GLN A 117 -20.69 19.73 -8.88
N GLY A 118 -19.92 19.08 -8.01
CA GLY A 118 -19.89 19.32 -6.58
C GLY A 118 -18.94 20.46 -6.24
N GLN A 119 -19.40 21.44 -5.48
CA GLN A 119 -18.54 22.52 -4.99
C GLN A 119 -17.72 22.01 -3.78
N PHE A 120 -16.90 20.99 -3.98
CA PHE A 120 -16.21 20.25 -2.91
C PHE A 120 -14.77 20.69 -2.66
N THR A 121 -14.22 21.63 -3.42
CA THR A 121 -12.81 22.05 -3.34
C THR A 121 -12.36 22.35 -1.90
N ASP A 122 -13.11 23.17 -1.17
CA ASP A 122 -12.75 23.52 0.22
C ASP A 122 -12.84 22.30 1.16
N ALA A 123 -13.82 21.42 0.95
CA ALA A 123 -13.98 20.22 1.76
C ALA A 123 -12.85 19.22 1.50
N LEU A 124 -12.46 19.01 0.25
CA LEU A 124 -11.36 18.13 -0.15
C LEU A 124 -10.01 18.66 0.35
N ASN A 125 -9.76 19.96 0.23
CA ASN A 125 -8.56 20.59 0.80
C ASN A 125 -8.48 20.42 2.32
N GLY A 126 -9.62 20.53 3.02
CA GLY A 126 -9.68 20.27 4.47
C GLY A 126 -9.41 18.80 4.84
N LEU A 127 -9.73 17.85 3.95
CA LEU A 127 -9.37 16.45 4.11
C LEU A 127 -7.87 16.24 3.90
N ASP A 128 -7.26 16.91 2.92
CA ASP A 128 -5.81 16.86 2.67
C ASP A 128 -5.02 17.33 3.89
N GLU A 129 -5.38 18.49 4.48
CA GLU A 129 -4.73 19.01 5.68
C GLU A 129 -4.77 18.01 6.84
N ARG A 130 -5.94 17.37 7.04
CA ARG A 130 -6.12 16.35 8.09
C ARG A 130 -5.36 15.07 7.78
N PHE A 131 -5.28 14.67 6.52
CA PHE A 131 -4.46 13.55 6.08
C PHE A 131 -2.99 13.79 6.43
N TYR A 132 -2.45 14.95 6.07
CA TYR A 132 -1.06 15.29 6.39
C TYR A 132 -0.79 15.36 7.89
N ALA A 133 -1.75 15.82 8.70
CA ALA A 133 -1.64 15.78 10.15
C ALA A 133 -1.59 14.34 10.70
N LEU A 134 -2.36 13.41 10.12
CA LEU A 134 -2.30 11.99 10.47
C LEU A 134 -0.97 11.34 10.06
N GLU A 135 -0.50 11.59 8.82
CA GLU A 135 0.82 11.14 8.36
C GLU A 135 1.95 11.68 9.25
N GLY A 136 1.88 12.95 9.67
CA GLY A 136 2.89 13.55 10.55
C GLY A 136 2.87 13.05 12.00
N SER A 137 1.75 12.49 12.46
CA SER A 137 1.57 12.02 13.84
C SER A 137 1.65 10.50 14.00
N THR A 138 1.60 9.76 12.89
CA THR A 138 1.60 8.29 12.87
C THR A 138 2.69 7.79 11.94
N ASP A 139 3.55 6.88 12.41
CA ASP A 139 4.45 6.13 11.53
C ASP A 139 3.66 5.05 10.77
N ALA A 140 2.93 5.48 9.75
CA ALA A 140 2.04 4.62 8.96
C ALA A 140 2.82 3.56 8.17
N ASP A 141 4.05 3.87 7.76
CA ASP A 141 4.94 2.92 7.09
C ASP A 141 5.35 1.78 8.03
N ALA A 142 5.75 2.08 9.27
CA ALA A 142 6.06 1.05 10.25
C ALA A 142 4.84 0.15 10.53
N ARG A 143 3.65 0.73 10.70
CA ARG A 143 2.42 -0.03 10.96
C ARG A 143 2.04 -0.95 9.79
N LEU A 144 2.13 -0.45 8.56
CA LEU A 144 1.88 -1.28 7.37
C LEU A 144 2.94 -2.38 7.22
N ASN A 145 4.20 -2.05 7.46
CA ASN A 145 5.31 -3.00 7.45
C ASN A 145 5.13 -4.12 8.47
N ASP A 146 4.68 -3.79 9.67
CA ASP A 146 4.38 -4.78 10.70
C ASP A 146 3.17 -5.63 10.29
N PHE A 147 2.11 -5.03 9.75
CA PHE A 147 0.94 -5.76 9.27
C PHE A 147 1.27 -6.77 8.17
N VAL A 148 2.05 -6.40 7.14
CA VAL A 148 2.39 -7.33 6.05
C VAL A 148 3.36 -8.44 6.45
N ARG A 149 4.00 -8.33 7.61
CA ARG A 149 4.81 -9.40 8.21
C ARG A 149 3.99 -10.38 9.03
N THR A 150 2.73 -10.06 9.32
CA THR A 150 1.84 -10.98 10.03
C THR A 150 1.31 -12.06 9.08
N GLU A 151 1.04 -13.25 9.63
CA GLU A 151 0.36 -14.34 8.92
C GLU A 151 -1.05 -13.95 8.44
N ALA A 152 -1.63 -12.85 8.95
CA ALA A 152 -2.97 -12.39 8.59
C ALA A 152 -3.09 -11.98 7.10
N VAL A 153 -1.98 -11.59 6.47
CA VAL A 153 -1.94 -11.20 5.05
C VAL A 153 -1.67 -12.42 4.14
N GLY A 154 -1.14 -13.51 4.72
CA GLY A 154 -0.68 -14.70 4.00
C GLY A 154 0.60 -14.45 3.18
N GLU A 155 1.08 -15.51 2.53
CA GLU A 155 2.26 -15.44 1.68
C GLU A 155 1.98 -14.61 0.41
N TRP A 156 2.87 -13.67 0.11
CA TRP A 156 2.78 -12.85 -1.10
C TRP A 156 3.19 -13.67 -2.32
N PRO A 157 2.38 -13.68 -3.39
CA PRO A 157 2.72 -14.44 -4.59
C PRO A 157 4.04 -13.91 -5.19
N PRO A 158 4.85 -14.79 -5.80
CA PRO A 158 6.06 -14.35 -6.47
C PRO A 158 5.71 -13.38 -7.61
N GLN A 159 6.64 -12.47 -7.93
CA GLN A 159 6.46 -11.52 -9.01
C GLN A 159 6.14 -12.26 -10.32
N ASN A 160 4.93 -12.08 -10.84
CA ASN A 160 4.56 -12.60 -12.13
C ASN A 160 5.21 -11.72 -13.20
N ARG A 161 6.38 -12.11 -13.70
CA ARG A 161 7.04 -11.41 -14.82
C ARG A 161 6.27 -11.69 -16.13
N GLY A 162 5.07 -11.16 -16.24
CA GLY A 162 4.41 -10.96 -17.53
C GLY A 162 5.22 -9.94 -18.37
N PRO A 163 5.05 -9.92 -19.70
CA PRO A 163 5.81 -9.01 -20.56
C PRO A 163 5.62 -7.56 -20.12
N GLU A 164 6.74 -6.86 -19.88
CA GLU A 164 6.83 -5.50 -19.36
C GLU A 164 5.80 -4.57 -20.01
N ARG A 165 4.78 -4.16 -19.23
CA ARG A 165 3.94 -3.02 -19.57
C ARG A 165 4.33 -1.89 -18.64
N SER A 166 5.11 -0.94 -19.14
CA SER A 166 5.62 0.19 -18.36
C SER A 166 4.49 1.00 -17.71
N PHE A 167 4.53 1.11 -16.38
CA PHE A 167 3.64 1.89 -15.51
C PHE A 167 3.42 3.35 -15.95
N PHE A 168 4.46 4.04 -16.42
CA PHE A 168 4.34 5.45 -16.87
C PHE A 168 3.71 5.65 -18.27
N GLY A 169 3.32 4.58 -18.96
CA GLY A 169 2.74 4.67 -20.31
C GLY A 169 1.23 5.01 -20.36
N ARG A 170 0.53 5.02 -19.21
CA ARG A 170 -0.94 5.11 -19.19
C ARG A 170 -1.53 6.45 -18.73
N LEU A 171 -0.70 7.47 -18.46
CA LEU A 171 -1.13 8.84 -18.15
C LEU A 171 -1.30 9.76 -19.38
N ARG A 172 -1.34 9.22 -20.61
CA ARG A 172 -1.45 10.02 -21.85
C ARG A 172 -2.40 9.48 -22.92
N ARG A 173 -3.53 8.90 -22.54
CA ARG A 173 -4.60 8.63 -23.51
C ARG A 173 -5.97 8.98 -22.97
N GLN A 174 -6.16 10.21 -22.52
CA GLN A 174 -7.43 10.93 -22.64
C GLN A 174 -7.11 12.44 -22.70
N ARG A 175 -6.85 12.90 -23.92
CA ARG A 175 -7.06 14.29 -24.35
C ARG A 175 -7.84 14.21 -25.64
#